data_AF-A0A519LFY2-F1
#
_entry.id   AF-A0A519LFY2-F1
#
_cell.length_a   1.000
_cell.length_b   1.000
_cell.length_c   1.000
_cell.angle_alpha   90.00
_cell.angle_beta   90.00
_cell.angle_gamma   90.00
#
_symmetry.space_group_name_H-M   'P 1'
#
loop_
_entity.id
_entity.type
_entity.pdbx_description
1 polymer ?
#
loop_
_entity_poly.entity_id
_entity_poly.type
_entity_poly.pdbx_seq_one_letter_code
_entity_poly.pdbx_strand_id
1 'polypeptide(L)'
;MNKKYPKINYIGNKEKISSWICDLFPKNALTVFDAFSGGASLSYEAKKRGYQVFCNDILKVNYHLANSLIHNQNTLLNASDLDLIFSGKPLKGFM
;
A
#
# COMPACT_ATOMS: atom_id res chain seq x y z
N MET A 1 -5.81 -14.87 7.99
CA MET A 1 -5.71 -14.83 6.51
C MET A 1 -4.34 -14.32 6.13
N ASN A 2 -3.59 -15.07 5.32
CA ASN A 2 -2.23 -14.73 4.92
C ASN A 2 -2.27 -13.65 3.83
N LYS A 3 -2.53 -12.38 4.21
CA LYS A 3 -2.57 -11.26 3.26
C LYS A 3 -1.18 -11.05 2.66
N LYS A 4 -1.07 -11.17 1.34
CA LYS A 4 0.18 -10.99 0.57
C LYS A 4 0.19 -9.59 -0.04
N TYR A 5 1.35 -8.95 -0.03
CA TYR A 5 1.56 -7.69 -0.75
C TYR A 5 1.22 -7.88 -2.23
N PRO A 6 0.36 -7.03 -2.83
CA PRO A 6 0.02 -7.14 -4.24
C PRO A 6 1.20 -6.77 -5.12
N LYS A 7 1.25 -7.33 -6.33
CA LYS A 7 2.30 -7.00 -7.30
C LYS A 7 2.10 -5.57 -7.80
N ILE A 8 3.01 -4.67 -7.42
CA ILE A 8 3.01 -3.27 -7.82
C ILE A 8 4.32 -2.98 -8.57
N ASN A 9 4.18 -2.44 -9.78
CA ASN A 9 5.32 -1.96 -10.54
C ASN A 9 5.70 -0.57 -10.03
N TYR A 10 6.76 -0.50 -9.24
CA TYR A 10 7.34 0.75 -8.76
C TYR A 10 8.86 0.64 -8.81
N ILE A 11 9.52 1.58 -9.48
CA ILE A 11 10.99 1.58 -9.59
C ILE A 11 11.58 1.79 -8.20
N GLY A 12 12.47 0.89 -7.79
CA GLY A 12 13.08 0.94 -6.46
C GLY A 12 12.18 0.42 -5.33
N ASN A 13 11.13 -0.36 -5.64
CA ASN A 13 10.34 -1.05 -4.62
C ASN A 13 11.24 -1.87 -3.67
N LYS A 14 10.78 -2.05 -2.44
CA LYS A 14 11.52 -2.75 -1.38
C LYS A 14 10.93 -4.12 -1.07
N GLU A 15 10.07 -4.67 -1.93
CA GLU A 15 9.33 -5.91 -1.66
C GLU A 15 10.28 -7.07 -1.28
N LYS A 16 11.40 -7.21 -1.99
CA LYS A 16 12.37 -8.30 -1.76
C LYS A 16 13.16 -8.16 -0.44
N ILE A 17 13.25 -6.95 0.12
CA ILE A 17 14.09 -6.65 1.28
C ILE A 17 13.31 -6.09 2.47
N SER A 18 11.99 -5.96 2.37
CA SER A 18 11.14 -5.37 3.41
C SER A 18 11.22 -6.13 4.72
N SER A 19 11.17 -7.47 4.66
CA SER A 19 11.30 -8.32 5.85
C SER A 19 12.61 -8.08 6.58
N TRP A 20 13.73 -8.08 5.83
CA TRP A 20 15.06 -7.83 6.39
C TRP A 20 15.18 -6.44 7.02
N ILE A 21 14.64 -5.41 6.37
CA ILE A 21 14.61 -4.05 6.95
C ILE A 21 13.81 -4.03 8.25
N CYS A 22 12.63 -4.66 8.28
CA CYS A 22 11.79 -4.72 9.47
C CYS A 22 12.43 -5.52 10.62
N ASP A 23 13.29 -6.50 10.33
CA ASP A 23 14.05 -7.25 11.35
C ASP A 23 15.07 -6.36 12.09
N LEU A 24 15.47 -5.24 11.48
CA LEU A 24 16.42 -4.28 12.04
C LEU A 24 15.73 -3.13 12.81
N PHE A 25 14.40 -3.10 12.88
CA PHE A 25 13.70 -2.07 13.66
C PHE A 25 14.01 -2.20 15.16
N PRO A 26 14.06 -1.07 15.90
CA PRO A 26 14.21 -1.11 17.35
C PRO A 26 13.12 -1.96 18.01
N LYS A 27 13.50 -2.81 18.97
CA LYS A 27 12.56 -3.75 19.64
C LYS A 27 11.39 -3.06 20.35
N ASN A 28 11.56 -1.81 20.73
CA ASN A 28 10.54 -1.00 21.40
C ASN A 28 9.79 -0.06 20.44
N ALA A 29 10.02 -0.15 19.12
CA ALA A 29 9.25 0.61 18.15
C ALA A 29 7.81 0.08 18.11
N LEU A 30 6.85 1.00 18.16
CA LEU A 30 5.41 0.71 18.00
C LEU A 30 4.85 1.32 16.72
N THR A 31 5.52 2.36 16.23
CA THR A 31 5.08 3.19 15.12
C THR A 31 6.19 3.33 14.10
N VAL A 32 5.84 3.24 12.82
CA VAL A 32 6.70 3.45 11.67
C VAL A 32 6.16 4.64 10.88
N PHE A 33 7.03 5.60 10.56
CA PHE A 33 6.73 6.67 9.62
C PHE A 33 7.52 6.45 8.33
N ASP A 34 6.82 6.02 7.29
CA ASP A 34 7.37 5.80 5.96
C ASP A 34 7.17 7.07 5.11
N ALA A 35 8.14 7.98 5.19
CA ALA A 35 8.06 9.30 4.57
C ALA A 35 8.08 9.29 3.02
N PHE A 36 8.54 8.19 2.41
CA PHE A 36 8.70 8.01 0.96
C PHE A 36 8.17 6.64 0.55
N SER A 37 6.89 6.43 0.81
CA SER A 37 6.27 5.10 0.79
C SER A 37 6.26 4.46 -0.60
N GLY A 38 6.23 5.23 -1.69
CA GLY A 38 6.21 4.70 -3.05
C GLY A 38 5.09 3.67 -3.25
N GLY A 39 5.45 2.46 -3.68
CA GLY A 39 4.51 1.33 -3.75
C GLY A 39 4.06 0.74 -2.39
N ALA A 40 4.51 1.28 -1.27
CA ALA A 40 4.20 0.89 0.11
C ALA A 40 4.65 -0.54 0.52
N SER A 41 5.64 -1.13 -0.16
CA SER A 41 6.10 -2.50 0.13
C SER A 41 6.69 -2.67 1.53
N LEU A 42 7.42 -1.67 2.04
CA LEU A 42 7.97 -1.69 3.41
C LEU A 42 6.85 -1.46 4.43
N SER A 43 6.04 -0.42 4.22
CA SER A 43 4.86 -0.12 5.04
C SER A 43 3.92 -1.32 5.19
N TYR A 44 3.71 -2.10 4.13
CA TYR A 44 2.87 -3.30 4.17
C TYR A 44 3.44 -4.38 5.08
N GLU A 45 4.75 -4.64 5.00
CA GLU A 45 5.41 -5.61 5.86
C GLU A 45 5.40 -5.16 7.33
N ALA A 46 5.67 -3.88 7.59
CA ALA A 46 5.54 -3.31 8.93
C ALA A 46 4.11 -3.46 9.47
N LYS A 47 3.09 -3.14 8.67
CA LYS A 47 1.68 -3.29 9.08
C LYS A 47 1.33 -4.73 9.41
N LYS A 48 1.82 -5.70 8.62
CA LYS A 48 1.63 -7.14 8.84
C LYS A 48 2.26 -7.61 10.16
N ARG A 49 3.36 -6.99 10.57
CA ARG A 49 4.06 -7.25 11.85
C ARG A 49 3.43 -6.55 13.05
N GLY A 50 2.33 -5.83 12.87
CA GLY A 50 1.56 -5.20 13.95
C GLY A 50 1.94 -3.76 14.26
N TYR A 51 2.84 -3.15 13.50
CA TYR A 51 3.19 -1.75 13.70
C TYR A 51 2.02 -0.82 13.31
N GLN A 52 1.89 0.30 14.03
CA GLN A 52 1.15 1.45 13.52
C GLN A 52 2.00 2.09 12.43
N VAL A 53 1.44 2.30 11.23
CA VAL A 53 2.21 2.80 10.09
C VAL A 53 1.56 4.07 9.58
N PHE A 54 2.36 5.12 9.43
CA PHE A 54 2.01 6.36 8.74
C PHE A 54 2.80 6.44 7.44
N CYS A 55 2.11 6.71 6.33
CA CYS A 55 2.73 6.80 5.02
C CYS A 55 2.66 8.23 4.49
N ASN A 56 3.71 8.66 3.81
CA ASN A 56 3.73 9.87 3.00
C ASN A 56 4.37 9.57 1.65
N ASP A 57 3.96 10.31 0.63
CA ASP A 57 4.62 10.36 -0.67
C ASP A 57 4.19 11.64 -1.40
N ILE A 58 5.04 12.17 -2.27
CA ILE A 58 4.73 13.37 -3.07
C ILE A 58 3.75 13.07 -4.20
N LEU A 59 3.73 11.83 -4.72
CA LEU A 59 2.87 11.46 -5.83
C LEU A 59 1.49 11.03 -5.32
N LYS A 60 0.44 11.66 -5.86
CA LYS A 60 -0.96 11.38 -5.49
C LYS A 60 -1.34 9.90 -5.68
N VAL A 61 -0.79 9.24 -6.70
CA VAL A 61 -1.02 7.80 -6.92
C VAL A 61 -0.48 6.96 -5.76
N ASN A 62 0.69 7.29 -5.22
CA ASN A 62 1.29 6.57 -4.09
C ASN A 62 0.52 6.83 -2.79
N TYR A 63 0.00 8.05 -2.61
CA TYR A 63 -0.93 8.35 -1.53
C TYR A 63 -2.16 7.42 -1.57
N HIS A 64 -2.78 7.24 -2.73
CA HIS A 64 -3.93 6.33 -2.86
C HIS A 64 -3.55 4.86 -2.65
N LEU A 65 -2.37 4.42 -3.11
CA LEU A 65 -1.84 3.08 -2.82
C LEU A 65 -1.67 2.87 -1.31
N ALA A 66 -1.01 3.79 -0.61
CA ALA A 66 -0.82 3.71 0.84
C ALA A 66 -2.16 3.71 1.58
N ASN A 67 -3.10 4.58 1.21
CA ASN A 67 -4.42 4.62 1.82
C ASN A 67 -5.16 3.28 1.65
N SER A 68 -5.05 2.66 0.48
CA SER A 68 -5.73 1.40 0.15
C SER A 68 -5.08 0.18 0.81
N LEU A 69 -3.74 0.15 0.92
CA LEU A 69 -2.99 -1.02 1.38
C LEU A 69 -2.70 -1.00 2.88
N ILE A 70 -2.54 0.19 3.46
CA ILE A 70 -2.02 0.37 4.82
C ILE A 70 -3.09 0.92 5.77
N HIS A 71 -3.86 1.91 5.33
CA HIS A 71 -4.87 2.57 6.17
C HIS A 71 -6.24 1.89 6.12
N ASN A 72 -6.67 1.42 4.95
CA ASN A 72 -7.95 0.74 4.80
C ASN A 72 -7.94 -0.61 5.53
N GLN A 73 -8.82 -0.77 6.51
CA GLN A 73 -8.96 -2.02 7.26
C GLN A 73 -10.10 -2.89 6.70
N ASN A 74 -11.22 -2.26 6.34
CA ASN A 74 -12.52 -2.93 6.24
C ASN A 74 -13.36 -2.48 5.04
N THR A 75 -12.99 -1.40 4.34
CA THR A 75 -13.78 -0.90 3.22
C THR A 75 -13.57 -1.82 2.03
N LEU A 76 -14.66 -2.43 1.58
CA LEU A 76 -14.72 -3.28 0.40
C LEU A 76 -15.57 -2.58 -0.66
N LEU A 77 -15.20 -2.78 -1.93
CA LEU A 77 -16.04 -2.35 -3.04
C LEU A 77 -17.34 -3.16 -3.04
N ASN A 78 -18.44 -2.46 -3.30
CA ASN A 78 -19.76 -3.07 -3.51
C ASN A 78 -20.17 -2.97 -5.00
N ALA A 79 -21.33 -3.54 -5.33
CA ALA A 79 -21.83 -3.55 -6.72
C ALA A 79 -21.96 -2.13 -7.32
N SER A 80 -22.45 -1.16 -6.55
CA SER A 80 -22.58 0.22 -7.03
C SER A 80 -21.23 0.91 -7.28
N ASP A 81 -20.19 0.56 -6.51
CA ASP A 81 -18.83 1.06 -6.77
C ASP A 81 -18.29 0.49 -8.09
N LEU A 82 -18.55 -0.80 -8.37
CA LEU A 82 -18.16 -1.43 -9.62
C LEU A 82 -18.90 -0.80 -10.81
N ASP A 83 -20.22 -0.62 -10.68
CA ASP A 83 -21.04 0.04 -11.70
C ASP A 83 -20.51 1.45 -12.00
N LEU A 84 -20.09 2.19 -10.98
CA LEU A 84 -19.49 3.51 -11.14
C LEU A 84 -18.11 3.46 -11.80
N ILE A 85 -17.20 2.59 -11.36
CA ILE A 85 -15.84 2.44 -11.92
C ILE A 85 -15.89 2.10 -13.41
N PHE A 86 -16.83 1.25 -13.80
CA PHE A 86 -17.04 0.85 -15.19
C PHE A 86 -18.09 1.69 -15.90
N SER A 87 -18.61 2.75 -15.27
CA SER A 87 -19.50 3.70 -15.93
C SER A 87 -18.70 4.59 -16.89
N GLY A 88 -19.20 4.72 -18.12
CA GLY A 88 -18.58 5.54 -19.15
C GLY A 88 -18.23 4.77 -20.42
N LYS A 89 -17.76 5.50 -21.44
CA LYS A 89 -17.26 4.90 -22.67
C LYS A 89 -15.73 4.80 -22.58
N PRO A 90 -15.15 3.59 -22.59
CA PRO A 90 -13.71 3.43 -22.60
C PRO A 90 -13.08 4.17 -23.79
N LEU A 91 -12.03 4.94 -23.53
CA LEU A 91 -11.20 5.54 -24.57
C LEU A 91 -10.23 4.48 -25.08
N LYS A 92 -10.30 4.18 -26.38
CA LYS A 92 -9.42 3.18 -27.01
C LYS A 92 -7.96 3.60 -26.81
N GLY A 93 -7.18 2.74 -26.17
CA GLY A 93 -5.74 2.95 -25.95
C GLY A 93 -5.35 3.48 -24.57
N PHE A 94 -6.32 3.75 -23.68
CA PHE A 94 -6.06 3.95 -22.26
C PHE A 94 -6.36 2.65 -21.50
N MET A 95 -5.33 2.12 -20.84
CA MET A 95 -5.47 1.23 -19.68
C MET A 95 -5.34 2.09 -18.42
#